data_AF-A0A8B6DUG9-F1
#
_entry.id   AF-A0A8B6DUG9-F1
#
_cell.length_a   1.000
_cell.length_b   1.000
_cell.length_c   1.000
_cell.angle_alpha   90.00
_cell.angle_beta   90.00
_cell.angle_gamma   90.00
#
_symmetry.space_group_name_H-M   'P 1'
#
loop_
_entity.id
_entity.type
_entity.pdbx_description
1 polymer ?
#
loop_
_entity_poly.entity_id
_entity_poly.type
_entity_poly.pdbx_seq_one_letter_code
_entity_poly.pdbx_strand_id
1 'polypeptide(L)'
;MHFQNLVSGNTHNENENQKESIQNVFEELDAPFTENELSYGIRQLKRDKTPGFDNILNEYLITGKAALTQVLCKLFNDILNTGNFPQMWVKSIMVPVFKKGDVECG
;
A
#
# COMPACT_ATOMS: atom_id res chain seq x y z
N MET A 1 -11.63 9.82 -7.59
CA MET A 1 -11.38 10.18 -9.01
C MET A 1 -9.89 10.46 -9.23
N HIS A 2 -9.01 9.59 -8.72
CA HIS A 2 -7.57 9.70 -8.97
C HIS A 2 -7.13 8.66 -9.98
N PHE A 3 -7.57 7.41 -9.83
CA PHE A 3 -7.12 6.29 -10.66
C PHE A 3 -7.75 6.26 -12.07
N GLN A 4 -9.04 6.60 -12.19
CA GLN A 4 -9.71 6.65 -13.50
C GLN A 4 -9.06 7.66 -14.45
N ASN A 5 -8.55 8.77 -13.92
CA ASN A 5 -7.87 9.81 -14.68
C ASN A 5 -6.49 9.37 -15.20
N LEU A 6 -5.83 8.41 -14.53
CA LEU A 6 -4.53 7.88 -14.97
C LEU A 6 -4.66 6.96 -16.19
N VAL A 7 -5.77 6.23 -16.30
CA VAL A 7 -5.94 5.20 -17.34
C VAL A 7 -6.66 5.72 -18.58
N SER A 8 -7.51 6.75 -18.43
CA SER A 8 -8.28 7.35 -19.53
C SER A 8 -7.43 7.90 -20.69
N GLY A 9 -6.12 8.10 -20.49
CA GLY A 9 -5.19 8.51 -21.55
C GLY A 9 -4.69 7.37 -22.46
N ASN A 10 -5.01 6.10 -22.16
CA ASN A 10 -4.35 4.94 -22.76
C ASN A 10 -5.29 3.97 -23.51
N THR A 11 -6.60 4.25 -23.59
CA THR A 11 -7.61 3.29 -24.09
C THR A 11 -8.30 3.75 -25.37
N HIS A 12 -7.65 3.53 -26.52
CA HIS A 12 -8.34 3.40 -27.81
C HIS A 12 -8.31 1.92 -28.21
N ASN A 13 -9.32 1.14 -27.78
CA ASN A 13 -9.80 -0.16 -28.31
C ASN A 13 -10.28 -1.13 -27.20
N GLU A 14 -11.32 -0.77 -26.43
CA GLU A 14 -11.97 -1.71 -25.50
C GLU A 14 -13.46 -1.80 -25.80
N ASN A 15 -14.02 -3.02 -25.66
CA ASN A 15 -15.44 -3.33 -25.85
C ASN A 15 -16.27 -3.07 -24.57
N GLU A 16 -17.59 -2.91 -24.72
CA GLU A 16 -18.48 -2.38 -23.66
C GLU A 16 -18.44 -3.18 -22.35
N ASN A 17 -18.44 -4.52 -22.40
CA ASN A 17 -18.34 -5.36 -21.20
C ASN A 17 -17.01 -5.18 -20.45
N GLN A 18 -15.92 -4.96 -21.18
CA GLN A 18 -14.59 -4.79 -20.60
C GLN A 18 -14.49 -3.39 -19.97
N LYS A 19 -15.11 -2.40 -20.60
CA LYS A 19 -15.21 -1.03 -20.07
C LYS A 19 -15.97 -0.96 -18.74
N GLU A 20 -17.08 -1.69 -18.61
CA GLU A 20 -17.85 -1.77 -17.35
C GLU A 20 -17.05 -2.44 -16.23
N SER A 21 -16.36 -3.55 -16.53
CA SER A 21 -15.50 -4.23 -15.54
C SER A 21 -14.37 -3.34 -15.04
N ILE A 22 -13.75 -2.57 -15.94
CA ILE A 22 -12.64 -1.67 -15.62
C ILE A 22 -13.15 -0.48 -14.80
N GLN A 23 -14.33 0.05 -15.14
CA GLN A 23 -14.97 1.11 -14.38
C GLN A 23 -15.26 0.69 -12.93
N ASN A 24 -15.80 -0.51 -12.72
CA ASN A 24 -16.06 -1.05 -11.38
C ASN A 24 -14.79 -1.18 -10.53
N VAL A 25 -13.67 -1.59 -11.15
CA VAL A 25 -12.36 -1.66 -10.46
C VAL A 25 -11.89 -0.26 -10.02
N PHE A 26 -12.08 0.77 -10.85
CA PHE A 26 -11.67 2.12 -10.46
C PHE A 26 -12.54 2.71 -9.37
N GLU A 27 -13.83 2.42 -9.38
CA GLU A 27 -14.74 2.84 -8.31
C GLU A 27 -14.36 2.21 -6.97
N GLU A 28 -13.93 0.95 -6.96
CA GLU A 28 -13.39 0.29 -5.78
C GLU A 28 -12.06 0.93 -5.32
N LEU A 29 -11.14 1.23 -6.24
CA LEU A 29 -9.83 1.82 -5.91
C LEU A 29 -9.91 3.28 -5.43
N ASP A 30 -10.91 4.02 -5.88
CA ASP A 30 -11.19 5.39 -5.43
C ASP A 30 -12.07 5.42 -4.17
N ALA A 31 -12.55 4.26 -3.68
CA ALA A 31 -13.35 4.19 -2.48
C ALA A 31 -12.51 4.46 -1.22
N PRO A 32 -13.09 5.12 -0.19
CA PRO A 32 -12.43 5.26 1.10
C PRO A 32 -12.13 3.90 1.74
N PHE A 33 -10.95 3.78 2.34
CA PHE A 33 -10.59 2.64 3.17
C PHE A 33 -11.54 2.50 4.36
N THR A 34 -11.85 1.26 4.70
CA THR A 34 -12.65 0.88 5.88
C THR A 34 -11.76 0.36 7.01
N GLU A 35 -12.26 0.44 8.25
CA GLU A 35 -11.57 -0.15 9.40
C GLU A 35 -11.43 -1.68 9.27
N ASN A 36 -12.35 -2.35 8.59
CA ASN A 36 -12.31 -3.79 8.35
C ASN A 36 -11.18 -4.18 7.41
N GLU A 37 -11.02 -3.47 6.28
CA GLU A 37 -9.91 -3.67 5.35
C GLU A 37 -8.58 -3.42 6.03
N LEU A 38 -8.50 -2.36 6.83
CA LEU A 38 -7.27 -2.05 7.54
C LEU A 38 -6.94 -3.09 8.62
N SER A 39 -7.94 -3.52 9.39
CA SER A 39 -7.79 -4.61 10.37
C SER A 39 -7.36 -5.91 9.70
N TYR A 40 -7.89 -6.19 8.50
CA TYR A 40 -7.46 -7.30 7.66
C TYR A 40 -5.99 -7.14 7.22
N GLY A 41 -5.61 -5.96 6.72
CA GLY A 41 -4.24 -5.63 6.32
C GLY A 41 -3.24 -5.80 7.46
N ILE A 42 -3.53 -5.24 8.65
CA ILE A 42 -2.68 -5.37 9.85
C ILE A 42 -2.48 -6.84 10.23
N ARG A 43 -3.52 -7.67 10.10
CA ARG A 43 -3.43 -9.11 10.42
C ARG A 43 -2.47 -9.87 9.48
N GLN A 44 -2.29 -9.38 8.25
CA GLN A 44 -1.39 -10.00 7.28
C GLN A 44 0.09 -9.62 7.47
N LEU A 45 0.39 -8.65 8.34
CA LEU A 45 1.76 -8.25 8.63
C LEU A 45 2.55 -9.41 9.24
N LYS A 46 3.72 -9.68 8.68
CA LYS A 46 4.65 -10.70 9.22
C LYS A 46 5.46 -10.10 10.36
N ARG A 47 5.62 -10.88 11.43
CA ARG A 47 6.54 -10.59 12.52
C ARG A 47 7.99 -10.75 12.09
N ASP A 48 8.90 -10.21 12.90
CA ASP A 48 10.35 -10.28 12.75
C ASP A 48 10.82 -9.70 11.39
N LYS A 49 10.15 -8.62 10.97
CA LYS A 49 10.54 -7.85 9.80
C LYS A 49 11.25 -6.58 10.23
N THR A 50 12.30 -6.25 9.50
CA THR A 50 13.03 -5.00 9.70
C THR A 50 12.07 -3.83 9.50
N PRO A 51 12.06 -2.85 10.43
CA PRO A 51 11.22 -1.68 10.28
C PRO A 51 11.73 -0.79 9.13
N GLY A 52 10.88 0.14 8.69
CA GLY A 52 11.29 1.19 7.76
C GLY A 52 12.15 2.26 8.45
N PHE A 53 12.36 3.38 7.75
CA PHE A 53 13.10 4.54 8.29
C PHE A 53 12.44 5.18 9.52
N ASP A 54 11.16 4.91 9.75
CA ASP A 54 10.39 5.38 10.90
C ASP A 54 10.63 4.52 12.17
N ASN A 55 11.34 3.40 12.05
CA ASN A 55 11.57 2.41 13.11
C ASN A 55 10.27 1.81 13.69
N ILE A 56 9.15 1.88 12.96
CA ILE A 56 7.89 1.28 13.39
C ILE A 56 7.90 -0.21 13.05
N LEU A 57 7.92 -1.06 14.07
CA LEU A 57 7.85 -2.49 13.93
C LEU A 57 6.42 -2.96 13.63
N ASN A 58 6.30 -4.01 12.82
CA ASN A 58 5.01 -4.66 12.54
C ASN A 58 4.35 -5.15 13.85
N GLU A 59 5.14 -5.56 14.83
CA GLU A 59 4.70 -5.99 16.16
C GLU A 59 3.89 -4.90 16.88
N TYR A 60 4.27 -3.63 16.72
CA TYR A 60 3.55 -2.50 17.32
C TYR A 60 2.17 -2.32 16.68
N LEU A 61 2.09 -2.46 15.36
CA LEU A 61 0.82 -2.38 14.61
C LEU A 61 -0.09 -3.57 14.95
N ILE A 62 0.46 -4.79 14.98
CA ILE A 62 -0.28 -6.02 15.29
C ILE A 62 -0.83 -5.97 16.72
N THR A 63 0.00 -5.59 17.69
CA THR A 63 -0.38 -5.56 19.11
C THR A 63 -1.30 -4.38 19.41
N GLY A 64 -1.03 -3.22 18.80
CA GLY A 64 -1.80 -1.99 18.97
C GLY A 64 -3.05 -1.88 18.08
N LYS A 65 -3.42 -2.92 17.32
CA LYS A 65 -4.46 -2.85 16.28
C LYS A 65 -5.76 -2.22 16.78
N ALA A 66 -6.17 -2.50 18.02
CA ALA A 66 -7.44 -2.04 18.57
C ALA A 66 -7.51 -0.51 18.68
N ALA A 67 -6.39 0.14 18.97
CA ALA A 67 -6.29 1.60 19.07
C ALA A 67 -5.87 2.23 17.72
N LEU A 68 -4.98 1.57 16.98
CA LEU A 68 -4.35 2.14 15.80
C LEU A 68 -5.23 2.06 14.55
N THR A 69 -6.11 1.06 14.43
CA THR A 69 -6.92 0.86 13.21
C THR A 69 -7.74 2.11 12.87
N GLN A 70 -8.46 2.69 13.84
CA GLN A 70 -9.27 3.87 13.57
C GLN A 70 -8.42 5.08 13.16
N VAL A 71 -7.28 5.30 13.81
CA VAL A 71 -6.40 6.45 13.53
C VAL A 71 -5.77 6.32 12.14
N LEU A 72 -5.26 5.13 11.82
CA LEU A 72 -4.66 4.82 10.53
C LEU A 72 -5.70 4.87 9.39
N CYS A 73 -6.93 4.43 9.63
CA CYS A 73 -8.02 4.50 8.66
C CYS A 73 -8.32 5.96 8.27
N LYS A 74 -8.45 6.85 9.27
CA LYS A 74 -8.62 8.30 9.04
C LYS A 74 -7.43 8.87 8.27
N LEU A 75 -6.20 8.57 8.70
CA LEU A 75 -4.99 9.05 8.04
C LEU A 75 -4.91 8.62 6.57
N PHE A 76 -5.20 7.35 6.27
CA PHE A 76 -5.14 6.84 4.89
C PHE A 76 -6.24 7.44 4.01
N ASN A 77 -7.43 7.66 4.55
CA ASN A 77 -8.50 8.37 3.85
C ASN A 77 -8.16 9.84 3.61
N ASP A 78 -7.50 10.51 4.56
CA ASP A 78 -7.03 11.87 4.38
C ASP A 78 -5.94 11.95 3.28
N ILE A 79 -5.01 10.99 3.27
CA ILE A 79 -3.99 10.88 2.21
C ILE A 79 -4.66 10.65 0.85
N LEU A 80 -5.64 9.74 0.77
CA LEU A 80 -6.39 9.44 -0.46
C LEU A 80 -7.14 10.66 -0.98
N ASN A 81 -7.85 11.36 -0.09
CA ASN A 81 -8.67 12.54 -0.46
C ASN A 81 -7.81 13.73 -0.89
N THR A 82 -6.67 13.93 -0.26
CA THR A 82 -5.78 15.07 -0.56
C THR A 82 -4.79 14.80 -1.68
N GLY A 83 -4.48 13.52 -1.95
CA GLY A 83 -3.39 13.12 -2.85
C GLY A 83 -1.99 13.45 -2.30
N ASN A 84 -1.88 13.86 -1.03
CA ASN A 84 -0.62 14.26 -0.42
C ASN A 84 0.06 13.06 0.24
N PHE A 85 0.85 12.33 -0.55
CA PHE A 85 1.57 11.15 -0.08
C PHE A 85 2.81 11.52 0.76
N PRO A 86 3.11 10.77 1.83
CA PRO A 86 4.33 10.98 2.59
C PRO A 86 5.58 10.78 1.73
N GLN A 87 6.52 11.74 1.77
CA GLN A 87 7.81 11.62 1.07
C GLN A 87 8.62 10.39 1.48
N MET A 88 8.34 9.81 2.64
CA MET A 88 9.01 8.59 3.10
C MET A 88 8.63 7.36 2.26
N TRP A 89 7.44 7.32 1.65
CA TRP A 89 6.97 6.16 0.88
C TRP A 89 7.80 5.89 -0.38
N VAL A 90 8.50 6.90 -0.90
CA VAL A 90 9.42 6.76 -2.05
C VAL A 90 10.86 6.43 -1.64
N LYS A 91 11.13 6.27 -0.33
CA LYS A 91 12.46 5.91 0.20
C LYS A 91 12.51 4.44 0.57
N SER A 92 13.60 3.75 0.22
CA SER A 92 13.85 2.35 0.62
C SER A 92 15.23 2.18 1.26
N ILE A 93 15.33 1.22 2.20
CA ILE A 93 16.60 0.79 2.79
C ILE A 93 17.11 -0.41 1.98
N MET A 94 18.28 -0.28 1.35
CA MET A 94 18.92 -1.38 0.63
C MET A 94 20.11 -1.92 1.44
N VAL A 95 20.00 -3.18 1.87
CA VAL A 95 21.08 -3.90 2.54
C VAL A 95 21.48 -5.08 1.66
N PRO A 96 22.68 -5.06 1.04
CA PRO A 96 23.16 -6.20 0.26
C PRO A 96 23.36 -7.41 1.19
N VAL A 97 22.75 -8.54 0.85
CA VAL A 97 22.97 -9.82 1.54
C VAL A 97 23.53 -10.80 0.52
N PHE A 98 24.80 -11.18 0.70
CA PHE A 98 25.44 -12.16 -0.16
C PHE A 98 24.83 -13.54 0.10
N LYS A 99 24.51 -14.26 -0.98
CA LYS A 99 24.10 -15.67 -0.88
C LYS A 99 25.28 -16.49 -0.38
N LYS A 100 25.01 -17.50 0.43
CA LYS A 100 26.03 -18.45 0.88
C LYS A 100 26.59 -19.20 -0.33
N GLY A 101 27.87 -18.98 -0.66
CA GLY A 101 28.58 -19.65 -1.76
C GLY A 101 29.38 -18.72 -2.66
N ASP A 102 29.02 -17.44 -2.75
CA ASP A 102 29.77 -16.46 -3.55
C ASP A 102 30.82 -15.77 -2.67
N VAL A 103 31.93 -16.48 -2.44
CA VAL A 103 33.13 -15.96 -1.78
C VAL A 103 34.34 -16.21 -2.67
N GLU A 104 34.34 -15.71 -3.91
CA GLU A 104 35.57 -15.62 -4.70
C GLU A 104 35.57 -14.33 -5.53
N CYS A 105 36.28 -13.32 -5.00
CA CYS A 105 36.96 -12.34 -5.84
C CYS A 105 38.45 -12.69 -5.75
N GLY A 106 38.93 -13.52 -6.69
CA GLY A 106 40.35 -13.59 -7.03
C GLY A 106 40.74 -12.43 -7.93
#